data_AF-A0A285E8U2-F1
#
_entry.id   AF-A0A285E8U2-F1
#
_cell.length_a   1.000
_cell.length_b   1.000
_cell.length_c   1.000
_cell.angle_alpha   90.00
_cell.angle_beta   90.00
_cell.angle_gamma   90.00
#
_symmetry.space_group_name_H-M   'P 1'
#
loop_
_entity.id
_entity.type
_entity.pdbx_description
1 polymer ?
#
loop_
_entity_poly.entity_id
_entity_poly.type
_entity_poly.pdbx_seq_one_letter_code
_entity_poly.pdbx_strand_id
1 'polypeptide(L)'
;MILWPAVTLLGFVVLACVVIALGTRSTARYEFERNRVQKQAQPAAVPAGAGQSPAGDRPAGRPAADRPAAPGRNGGAPVRQRRRERVAASHPAGKGLDRPSGWWLVDESEDQPAARVVAGPFPDRIEADWAALSGGLSDDVRAVYGVPRADGAVVRRQSPQERAWLAELGNQLDRLAEDWDELLTDTDALTTLLVEVAGAVVEAGLPLHDCAERSPAGGGSVGGVCLTPDPGRRGILVSWRQHDRMSLQQVRGAEADAAVQRTMNAAIAGVLAEMGFQVTPFGSTGCHLVTAVDRSALTP
;
A
#
# COMPACT_ATOMS: atom_id res chain seq x y z
N MET A 1 6.94 -12.79 -55.17
CA MET A 1 5.94 -12.77 -54.07
C MET A 1 6.41 -13.45 -52.77
N ILE A 2 7.67 -13.91 -52.66
CA ILE A 2 8.18 -14.64 -51.46
C ILE A 2 8.83 -13.69 -50.44
N LEU A 3 9.12 -12.44 -50.81
CA LEU A 3 9.79 -11.48 -49.93
C LEU A 3 8.92 -11.07 -48.73
N TRP A 4 7.60 -10.98 -48.92
CA TRP A 4 6.66 -10.56 -47.90
C TRP A 4 6.49 -11.58 -46.75
N PRO A 5 6.27 -12.89 -47.03
CA PRO A 5 6.20 -13.89 -45.97
C PRO A 5 7.52 -14.04 -45.20
N ALA A 6 8.67 -13.85 -45.85
CA ALA A 6 9.97 -13.89 -45.17
C ALA A 6 10.13 -12.75 -44.14
N VAL A 7 9.67 -11.54 -44.47
CA VAL A 7 9.72 -10.38 -43.57
C VAL A 7 8.79 -10.55 -42.37
N THR A 8 7.59 -11.11 -42.57
CA THR A 8 6.67 -11.37 -41.45
C THR A 8 7.19 -12.45 -40.50
N LEU A 9 7.81 -13.50 -41.05
CA LEU A 9 8.40 -14.58 -40.26
C LEU A 9 9.58 -14.09 -39.43
N LEU A 10 10.43 -13.26 -40.04
CA LEU A 10 11.55 -12.62 -39.34
C LEU A 10 11.05 -11.68 -38.22
N GLY A 11 10.04 -10.86 -38.50
CA GLY A 11 9.44 -9.96 -37.51
C GLY A 11 8.83 -10.73 -36.33
N PHE A 12 8.12 -11.82 -36.59
CA PHE A 12 7.55 -12.67 -35.54
C PHE A 12 8.64 -13.31 -34.66
N VAL A 13 9.71 -13.84 -35.26
CA VAL A 13 10.82 -14.45 -34.51
C VAL A 13 11.53 -13.41 -33.64
N VAL A 14 11.77 -12.20 -34.17
CA VAL A 14 12.38 -11.11 -33.39
C VAL A 14 11.49 -10.75 -32.20
N LEU A 15 10.17 -10.60 -32.42
CA LEU A 15 9.22 -10.29 -31.35
C LEU A 15 9.19 -11.40 -30.28
N ALA A 16 9.15 -12.67 -30.70
CA ALA A 16 9.16 -13.80 -29.78
C ALA A 16 10.44 -13.86 -28.94
N CYS A 17 11.61 -13.63 -29.55
CA CYS A 17 12.88 -13.54 -28.85
C CYS A 17 12.89 -12.39 -27.82
N VAL A 18 12.31 -11.23 -28.17
CA VAL A 18 12.19 -10.10 -27.24
C VAL A 18 11.29 -10.44 -26.05
N VAL A 19 10.13 -11.06 -26.29
CA VAL A 19 9.21 -11.48 -25.22
C VAL A 19 9.88 -12.48 -24.28
N ILE A 20 10.59 -13.49 -24.81
CA ILE A 20 11.33 -14.47 -24.01
C ILE A 20 12.45 -13.78 -23.20
N ALA A 21 13.18 -12.85 -23.80
CA ALA A 21 14.23 -12.10 -23.12
C ALA A 21 13.67 -11.19 -22.00
N LEU A 22 12.48 -10.60 -22.21
CA LEU A 22 11.80 -9.80 -21.18
C LEU A 22 11.28 -10.69 -20.04
N GLY A 23 10.68 -11.84 -20.37
CA GLY A 23 10.18 -12.81 -19.39
C GLY A 23 11.28 -13.36 -18.50
N THR A 24 12.42 -13.75 -19.08
CA THR A 24 13.59 -14.26 -18.34
C THR A 24 14.25 -13.21 -17.44
N ARG A 25 14.24 -11.93 -17.84
CA ARG A 25 14.72 -10.83 -16.99
C ARG A 25 13.77 -10.51 -15.83
N SER A 26 12.47 -10.71 -16.02
CA SER A 26 11.45 -10.52 -14.98
C SER A 26 11.57 -11.57 -13.87
N THR A 27 11.74 -12.84 -14.24
CA THR A 27 11.91 -13.94 -13.25
C THR A 27 13.23 -13.87 -12.49
N ALA A 28 14.33 -13.42 -13.12
CA ALA A 28 15.60 -13.27 -12.41
C ALA A 28 15.52 -12.26 -11.26
N ARG A 29 14.84 -11.12 -11.46
CA ARG A 29 14.67 -10.10 -10.40
C ARG A 29 13.81 -10.62 -9.25
N TYR A 30 12.79 -11.42 -9.57
CA TYR A 30 11.89 -12.02 -8.58
C TYR A 30 12.62 -13.06 -7.71
N GLU A 31 13.52 -13.87 -8.29
CA GLU A 31 14.33 -14.83 -7.52
C GLU A 31 15.40 -14.14 -6.64
N PHE A 32 15.96 -13.00 -7.07
CA PHE A 32 16.91 -12.25 -6.25
C PHE A 32 16.25 -11.58 -5.03
N GLU A 33 15.03 -11.07 -5.17
CA GLU A 33 14.26 -10.54 -4.03
C GLU A 33 13.84 -11.65 -3.06
N ARG A 34 13.38 -12.80 -3.57
CA ARG A 34 13.03 -13.96 -2.72
C ARG A 34 14.22 -14.51 -1.93
N ASN A 35 15.39 -14.63 -2.56
CA ASN A 35 16.61 -15.10 -1.90
C ASN A 35 17.18 -14.10 -0.87
N ARG A 36 16.92 -12.80 -1.01
CA ARG A 36 17.30 -11.78 -0.02
C ARG A 36 16.45 -11.86 1.24
N VAL A 37 15.14 -11.99 1.08
CA VAL A 37 14.19 -12.13 2.19
C VAL A 37 14.48 -13.42 2.97
N GLN A 38 14.80 -14.52 2.29
CA GLN A 38 15.12 -15.79 2.93
C GLN A 38 16.46 -15.80 3.69
N LYS A 39 17.46 -15.04 3.22
CA LYS A 39 18.74 -14.85 3.94
C LYS A 39 18.62 -13.90 5.14
N GLN A 40 17.67 -12.96 5.14
CA GLN A 40 17.38 -12.10 6.30
C GLN A 40 16.46 -12.78 7.32
N ALA A 41 15.59 -13.68 6.88
CA ALA A 41 14.67 -14.44 7.74
C ALA A 41 15.33 -15.65 8.43
N GLN A 42 16.65 -15.82 8.34
CA GLN A 42 17.38 -16.85 9.06
C GLN A 42 17.92 -16.25 10.38
N PRO A 43 17.21 -16.40 11.51
CA PRO A 43 17.70 -15.92 12.79
C PRO A 43 19.00 -16.64 13.15
N ALA A 44 19.99 -15.85 13.56
CA ALA A 44 21.25 -16.32 14.13
C ALA A 44 20.97 -17.39 15.19
N ALA A 45 21.58 -18.55 15.00
CA ALA A 45 21.57 -19.63 15.98
C ALA A 45 22.07 -19.09 17.33
N VAL A 46 21.20 -19.10 18.33
CA VAL A 46 21.56 -18.80 19.72
C VAL A 46 22.33 -20.00 20.26
N PRO A 47 23.60 -19.88 20.68
CA PRO A 47 24.29 -20.98 21.35
C PRO A 47 23.76 -21.10 22.78
N ALA A 48 23.28 -22.29 23.12
CA ALA A 48 22.96 -22.67 24.49
C ALA A 48 24.24 -22.91 25.31
N GLY A 49 24.33 -22.24 26.46
CA GLY A 49 24.86 -22.76 27.73
C GLY A 49 26.32 -23.21 27.82
N ALA A 50 27.14 -22.42 28.51
CA ALA A 50 28.20 -22.93 29.37
C ALA A 50 28.33 -22.01 30.58
N GLY A 51 28.06 -22.56 31.78
CA GLY A 51 28.03 -21.81 33.03
C GLY A 51 29.41 -21.44 33.57
N GLN A 52 29.41 -20.49 34.51
CA GLN A 52 30.22 -20.51 35.72
C GLN A 52 29.90 -19.27 36.58
N SER A 53 29.41 -19.52 37.80
CA SER A 53 29.54 -18.58 38.92
C SER A 53 31.01 -18.27 39.20
N PRO A 54 31.31 -17.12 39.83
CA PRO A 54 31.70 -17.24 41.23
C PRO A 54 31.14 -16.15 42.13
N ALA A 55 30.83 -16.57 43.36
CA ALA A 55 30.77 -15.75 44.55
C ALA A 55 32.19 -15.33 44.97
N GLY A 56 32.35 -14.15 45.56
CA GLY A 56 33.61 -13.80 46.23
C GLY A 56 33.81 -12.32 46.48
N ASP A 57 33.60 -11.94 47.74
CA ASP A 57 34.28 -10.90 48.50
C ASP A 57 34.03 -9.39 48.29
N ARG A 58 33.99 -8.77 49.47
CA ARG A 58 33.65 -7.39 49.84
C ARG A 58 34.87 -6.85 50.64
N PRO A 59 34.86 -5.61 51.17
CA PRO A 59 35.47 -4.41 50.58
C PRO A 59 36.56 -3.74 51.47
N ALA A 60 37.30 -2.78 50.93
CA ALA A 60 38.02 -1.70 51.65
C ALA A 60 38.50 -0.66 50.60
N GLY A 61 38.53 0.66 50.81
CA GLY A 61 38.32 1.50 51.97
C GLY A 61 38.18 2.98 51.56
N ARG A 62 37.80 3.79 52.56
CA ARG A 62 37.53 5.25 52.57
C ARG A 62 38.84 6.07 52.65
N PRO A 63 38.85 7.42 52.48
CA PRO A 63 38.43 8.40 53.52
C PRO A 63 37.61 9.60 52.95
N ALA A 64 36.58 10.19 53.61
CA ALA A 64 36.55 11.22 54.69
C ALA A 64 37.31 12.52 54.30
N ALA A 65 36.79 13.76 54.36
CA ALA A 65 35.82 14.47 55.23
C ALA A 65 35.02 15.51 54.38
N ASP A 66 34.00 16.29 54.79
CA ASP A 66 33.67 16.96 56.05
C ASP A 66 32.15 17.25 56.12
N ARG A 67 31.60 17.30 57.33
CA ARG A 67 30.24 17.79 57.65
C ARG A 67 30.27 18.40 59.06
N PRO A 68 29.58 19.53 59.32
CA PRO A 68 28.32 19.50 60.08
C PRO A 68 27.37 20.62 59.63
N ALA A 69 26.11 20.81 60.04
CA ALA A 69 25.05 20.08 60.71
C ALA A 69 23.76 20.88 60.42
N ALA A 70 22.61 20.21 60.41
CA ALA A 70 21.27 20.78 60.17
C ALA A 70 20.72 21.48 61.46
N PRO A 71 19.48 22.05 61.54
CA PRO A 71 18.22 21.37 61.19
C PRO A 71 17.08 22.25 60.59
N GLY A 72 16.12 21.58 59.95
CA GLY A 72 14.84 22.18 59.57
C GLY A 72 13.91 21.15 58.92
N ARG A 73 13.22 20.37 59.77
CA ARG A 73 12.16 19.41 59.39
C ARG A 73 10.88 20.16 59.00
N ASN A 74 10.18 19.64 58.00
CA ASN A 74 8.72 19.55 57.77
C ASN A 74 8.54 19.39 56.25
N GLY A 75 7.74 18.52 55.65
CA GLY A 75 6.60 17.67 56.02
C GLY A 75 5.96 17.36 54.66
N GLY A 76 5.77 16.09 54.32
CA GLY A 76 5.65 15.64 52.92
C GLY A 76 4.30 15.80 52.21
N ALA A 77 4.31 15.48 50.92
CA ALA A 77 3.25 14.77 50.19
C ALA A 77 3.80 14.27 48.83
N PRO A 78 3.67 12.98 48.46
CA PRO A 78 4.09 12.48 47.17
C PRO A 78 3.01 12.72 46.09
N VAL A 79 3.42 13.28 44.95
CA VAL A 79 2.60 13.41 43.75
C VAL A 79 2.32 12.01 43.19
N ARG A 80 1.09 11.53 43.39
CA ARG A 80 0.56 10.31 42.77
C ARG A 80 0.41 10.53 41.26
N GLN A 81 1.36 10.00 40.50
CA GLN A 81 1.30 9.89 39.05
C GLN A 81 0.14 8.94 38.69
N ARG A 82 -1.02 9.53 38.32
CA ARG A 82 -2.17 8.79 37.77
C ARG A 82 -1.77 8.20 36.42
N ARG A 83 -1.27 6.97 36.45
CA ARG A 83 -1.20 6.06 35.30
C ARG A 83 -2.61 5.97 34.72
N ARG A 84 -2.85 6.63 33.59
CA ARG A 84 -4.06 6.46 32.79
C ARG A 84 -4.05 5.03 32.28
N GLU A 85 -4.76 4.15 32.98
CA GLU A 85 -5.14 2.84 32.50
C GLU A 85 -5.99 3.05 31.24
N ARG A 86 -5.41 2.75 30.08
CA ARG A 86 -6.18 2.53 28.86
C ARG A 86 -7.02 1.28 29.13
N VAL A 87 -8.29 1.49 29.43
CA VAL A 87 -9.30 0.43 29.38
C VAL A 87 -9.41 0.05 27.91
N ALA A 88 -8.72 -1.01 27.53
CA ALA A 88 -8.87 -1.64 26.23
C ALA A 88 -10.33 -2.10 26.13
N ALA A 89 -11.08 -1.50 25.22
CA ALA A 89 -12.41 -1.97 24.88
C ALA A 89 -12.28 -3.43 24.41
N SER A 90 -12.89 -4.34 25.17
CA SER A 90 -12.97 -5.76 24.85
C SER A 90 -13.86 -5.95 23.61
N HIS A 91 -13.29 -5.77 22.42
CA HIS A 91 -13.95 -6.17 21.18
C HIS A 91 -14.14 -7.70 21.17
N PRO A 92 -15.31 -8.21 20.73
CA PRO A 92 -15.62 -9.64 20.73
C PRO A 92 -14.75 -10.49 19.78
N ALA A 93 -13.71 -9.92 19.16
CA ALA A 93 -12.81 -10.59 18.23
C ALA A 93 -11.62 -11.33 18.90
N GLY A 94 -11.47 -11.27 20.23
CA GLY A 94 -10.25 -11.71 20.92
C GLY A 94 -10.31 -13.05 21.68
N LYS A 95 -11.39 -13.82 21.57
CA LYS A 95 -11.52 -15.12 22.27
C LYS A 95 -11.81 -16.26 21.30
N GLY A 96 -10.85 -16.57 20.45
CA GLY A 96 -10.78 -17.82 19.70
C GLY A 96 -9.34 -18.31 19.72
N LEU A 97 -9.12 -19.60 19.96
CA LEU A 97 -7.81 -20.26 20.03
C LEU A 97 -6.85 -19.75 18.94
N ASP A 98 -5.62 -19.46 19.38
CA ASP A 98 -4.54 -18.71 18.72
C ASP A 98 -3.99 -19.41 17.46
N ARG A 99 -4.82 -19.55 16.42
CA ARG A 99 -4.35 -19.96 15.09
C ARG A 99 -3.90 -18.71 14.34
N PRO A 100 -2.65 -18.65 13.83
CA PRO A 100 -2.17 -17.50 13.08
C PRO A 100 -3.00 -17.31 11.81
N SER A 101 -3.14 -16.05 11.38
CA SER A 101 -3.74 -15.75 10.08
C SER A 101 -2.91 -16.36 8.96
N GLY A 102 -3.56 -16.86 7.92
CA GLY A 102 -2.90 -17.49 6.77
C GLY A 102 -3.82 -17.56 5.56
N TRP A 103 -3.30 -18.07 4.46
CA TRP A 103 -4.09 -18.35 3.26
C TRP A 103 -4.76 -19.72 3.37
N TRP A 104 -6.06 -19.76 3.16
CA TRP A 104 -6.86 -20.99 3.21
C TRP A 104 -7.64 -21.12 1.92
N LEU A 105 -7.78 -22.35 1.43
CA LEU A 105 -8.76 -22.66 0.41
C LEU A 105 -10.10 -22.87 1.10
N VAL A 106 -11.11 -22.12 0.71
CA VAL A 106 -12.47 -22.26 1.22
C VAL A 106 -13.41 -22.61 0.07
N ASP A 107 -14.33 -23.53 0.35
CA ASP A 107 -15.45 -23.85 -0.53
C ASP A 107 -16.60 -22.87 -0.22
N GLU A 108 -16.97 -22.06 -1.21
CA GLU A 108 -18.04 -21.06 -1.12
C GLU A 108 -19.29 -21.45 -1.91
N SER A 109 -19.50 -22.76 -2.14
CA SER A 109 -20.71 -23.27 -2.80
C SER A 109 -22.00 -22.73 -2.16
N GLU A 110 -22.94 -22.31 -3.00
CA GLU A 110 -24.23 -21.72 -2.57
C GLU A 110 -25.06 -22.64 -1.67
N ASP A 111 -24.80 -23.96 -1.73
CA ASP A 111 -25.42 -24.98 -0.91
C ASP A 111 -24.96 -24.97 0.57
N GLN A 112 -23.87 -24.26 0.89
CA GLN A 112 -23.33 -24.17 2.25
C GLN A 112 -23.52 -22.77 2.84
N PRO A 113 -24.12 -22.64 4.05
CA PRO A 113 -24.39 -21.34 4.67
C PRO A 113 -23.12 -20.60 5.14
N ALA A 114 -21.94 -21.25 5.14
CA ALA A 114 -20.68 -20.63 5.51
C ALA A 114 -19.50 -21.25 4.74
N ALA A 115 -18.64 -20.38 4.19
CA ALA A 115 -17.43 -20.77 3.49
C ALA A 115 -16.54 -21.67 4.36
N ARG A 116 -16.33 -22.92 3.92
CA ARG A 116 -15.70 -23.97 4.72
C ARG A 116 -14.27 -24.23 4.28
N VAL A 117 -13.34 -24.33 5.21
CA VAL A 117 -11.93 -24.63 4.91
C VAL A 117 -11.82 -26.02 4.27
N VAL A 118 -11.22 -26.05 3.08
CA VAL A 118 -10.86 -27.25 2.32
C VAL A 118 -9.40 -27.62 2.59
N ALA A 119 -8.50 -26.63 2.57
CA ALA A 119 -7.06 -26.84 2.77
C ALA A 119 -6.35 -25.57 3.28
N GLY A 120 -5.14 -25.75 3.82
CA GLY A 120 -4.27 -24.68 4.30
C GLY A 120 -3.65 -24.98 5.68
N PRO A 121 -2.87 -24.04 6.24
CA PRO A 121 -2.56 -22.73 5.68
C PRO A 121 -1.49 -22.83 4.57
N PHE A 122 -1.61 -22.01 3.54
CA PHE A 122 -0.60 -21.81 2.50
C PHE A 122 0.27 -20.58 2.84
N PRO A 123 1.55 -20.55 2.42
CA PRO A 123 2.44 -19.42 2.69
C PRO A 123 2.04 -18.15 1.93
N ASP A 124 1.49 -18.30 0.73
CA ASP A 124 0.96 -17.19 -0.08
C ASP A 124 -0.27 -17.60 -0.92
N ARG A 125 -0.89 -16.60 -1.53
CA ARG A 125 -2.06 -16.78 -2.39
C ARG A 125 -1.74 -17.62 -3.63
N ILE A 126 -0.55 -17.46 -4.19
CA ILE A 126 -0.16 -18.14 -5.44
C ILE A 126 -0.09 -19.64 -5.17
N GLU A 127 0.52 -20.08 -4.08
CA GLU A 127 0.54 -21.49 -3.68
C GLU A 127 -0.86 -22.04 -3.37
N ALA A 128 -1.74 -21.26 -2.74
CA ALA A 128 -3.12 -21.65 -2.52
C ALA A 128 -3.88 -21.85 -3.86
N ASP A 129 -3.79 -20.87 -4.76
CA ASP A 129 -4.44 -20.91 -6.08
C ASP A 129 -3.89 -22.07 -6.93
N TRP A 130 -2.57 -22.33 -6.87
CA TRP A 130 -1.96 -23.50 -7.52
C TRP A 130 -2.45 -24.83 -6.94
N ALA A 131 -2.61 -24.93 -5.62
CA ALA A 131 -3.14 -26.12 -4.98
C ALA A 131 -4.61 -26.38 -5.39
N ALA A 132 -5.40 -25.32 -5.55
CA ALA A 132 -6.77 -25.44 -6.07
C ALA A 132 -6.80 -25.96 -7.52
N LEU A 133 -6.00 -25.35 -8.39
CA LEU A 133 -5.92 -25.71 -9.81
C LEU A 133 -5.39 -27.13 -10.03
N SER A 134 -4.29 -27.51 -9.35
CA SER A 134 -3.66 -28.83 -9.51
C SER A 134 -4.45 -29.95 -8.82
N GLY A 135 -5.21 -29.62 -7.77
CA GLY A 135 -6.08 -30.55 -7.06
C GLY A 135 -7.39 -30.86 -7.77
N GLY A 136 -7.71 -30.17 -8.89
CA GLY A 136 -8.98 -30.33 -9.59
C GLY A 136 -10.19 -29.97 -8.73
N LEU A 137 -10.03 -28.97 -7.84
CA LEU A 137 -11.11 -28.49 -6.97
C LEU A 137 -12.17 -27.72 -7.77
N SER A 138 -13.38 -27.60 -7.22
CA SER A 138 -14.47 -26.84 -7.85
C SER A 138 -14.05 -25.38 -8.11
N ASP A 139 -14.65 -24.77 -9.12
CA ASP A 139 -14.54 -23.34 -9.40
C ASP A 139 -15.07 -22.47 -8.24
N ASP A 140 -15.84 -23.04 -7.31
CA ASP A 140 -16.33 -22.36 -6.10
C ASP A 140 -15.28 -22.30 -4.98
N VAL A 141 -14.14 -22.99 -5.15
CA VAL A 141 -13.04 -22.94 -4.19
C VAL A 141 -12.19 -21.69 -4.43
N ARG A 142 -12.00 -20.90 -3.37
CA ARG A 142 -11.27 -19.62 -3.42
C ARG A 142 -10.20 -19.56 -2.34
N ALA A 143 -9.06 -18.96 -2.66
CA ALA A 143 -8.05 -18.60 -1.68
C ALA A 143 -8.50 -17.38 -0.87
N VAL A 144 -8.57 -17.54 0.45
CA VAL A 144 -9.01 -16.52 1.39
C VAL A 144 -8.00 -16.36 2.51
N TYR A 145 -7.60 -15.12 2.79
CA TYR A 145 -6.73 -14.81 3.93
C TYR A 145 -7.57 -14.62 5.20
N GLY A 146 -7.21 -15.32 6.28
CA GLY A 146 -7.98 -15.21 7.51
C GLY A 146 -7.55 -16.16 8.63
N VAL A 147 -8.39 -16.19 9.68
CA VAL A 147 -8.21 -17.06 10.84
C VAL A 147 -9.28 -18.15 10.79
N PRO A 148 -8.91 -19.44 10.79
CA PRO A 148 -9.88 -20.52 10.83
C PRO A 148 -10.56 -20.56 12.20
N ARG A 149 -11.87 -20.76 12.21
CA ARG A 149 -12.69 -21.01 13.40
C ARG A 149 -12.78 -22.51 13.69
N ALA A 150 -13.24 -22.84 14.89
CA ALA A 150 -13.44 -24.22 15.34
C ALA A 150 -14.58 -24.93 14.58
N ASP A 151 -15.52 -24.18 14.02
CA ASP A 151 -16.63 -24.67 13.19
C ASP A 151 -16.20 -25.02 11.74
N GLY A 152 -14.93 -24.78 11.39
CA GLY A 152 -14.40 -25.00 10.05
C GLY A 152 -14.57 -23.82 9.09
N ALA A 153 -15.18 -22.71 9.53
CA ALA A 153 -15.26 -21.48 8.73
C ALA A 153 -13.96 -20.64 8.84
N VAL A 154 -13.75 -19.70 7.91
CA VAL A 154 -12.67 -18.71 8.02
C VAL A 154 -13.23 -17.34 8.37
N VAL A 155 -12.69 -16.71 9.41
CA VAL A 155 -12.86 -15.28 9.62
C VAL A 155 -11.94 -14.55 8.67
N ARG A 156 -12.50 -13.96 7.62
CA ARG A 156 -11.73 -13.15 6.66
C ARG A 156 -10.97 -12.05 7.40
N ARG A 157 -9.70 -11.88 7.02
CA ARG A 157 -8.84 -10.78 7.45
C ARG A 157 -8.28 -10.10 6.22
N GLN A 158 -7.89 -8.85 6.39
CA GLN A 158 -7.19 -8.12 5.35
C GLN A 158 -5.86 -8.81 5.04
N SER A 159 -5.60 -9.08 3.76
CA SER A 159 -4.40 -9.78 3.32
C SER A 159 -3.13 -8.92 3.50
N PRO A 160 -1.92 -9.51 3.57
CA PRO A 160 -0.69 -8.74 3.56
C PRO A 160 -0.55 -7.82 2.34
N GLN A 161 -0.97 -8.30 1.16
CA GLN A 161 -0.93 -7.55 -0.10
C GLN A 161 -1.89 -6.35 -0.05
N GLU A 162 -3.12 -6.56 0.42
CA GLU A 162 -4.11 -5.50 0.57
C GLU A 162 -3.69 -4.46 1.62
N ARG A 163 -3.04 -4.89 2.71
CA ARG A 163 -2.45 -3.96 3.68
C ARG A 163 -1.33 -3.13 3.09
N ALA A 164 -0.45 -3.75 2.29
CA ALA A 164 0.63 -3.04 1.61
C ALA A 164 0.07 -2.03 0.59
N TRP A 165 -0.97 -2.42 -0.14
CA TRP A 165 -1.71 -1.54 -1.05
C TRP A 165 -2.32 -0.33 -0.33
N LEU A 166 -3.06 -0.55 0.78
CA LEU A 166 -3.64 0.57 1.54
C LEU A 166 -2.57 1.47 2.15
N ALA A 167 -1.42 0.92 2.57
CA ALA A 167 -0.31 1.72 3.06
C ALA A 167 0.28 2.59 1.94
N GLU A 168 0.44 2.07 0.73
CA GLU A 168 0.88 2.86 -0.43
C GLU A 168 -0.14 3.93 -0.80
N LEU A 169 -1.44 3.59 -0.85
CA LEU A 169 -2.48 4.58 -1.10
C LEU A 169 -2.48 5.69 -0.04
N GLY A 170 -2.33 5.36 1.24
CA GLY A 170 -2.18 6.33 2.32
C GLY A 170 -0.98 7.26 2.10
N ASN A 171 0.20 6.69 1.79
CA ASN A 171 1.39 7.47 1.47
C ASN A 171 1.18 8.41 0.27
N GLN A 172 0.39 8.01 -0.73
CA GLN A 172 0.08 8.84 -1.89
C GLN A 172 -0.91 9.95 -1.51
N LEU A 173 -1.94 9.65 -0.72
CA LEU A 173 -2.90 10.66 -0.25
C LEU A 173 -2.25 11.72 0.65
N ASP A 174 -1.25 11.34 1.47
CA ASP A 174 -0.48 12.27 2.31
C ASP A 174 0.30 13.34 1.52
N ARG A 175 0.43 13.18 0.20
CA ARG A 175 1.11 14.11 -0.72
C ARG A 175 0.19 15.20 -1.27
N LEU A 176 -1.12 15.03 -1.09
CA LEU A 176 -2.11 16.04 -1.45
C LEU A 176 -1.96 17.27 -0.54
N ALA A 177 -2.33 18.46 -1.05
CA ALA A 177 -2.23 19.73 -0.32
C ALA A 177 -2.99 19.74 1.02
N GLU A 178 -2.52 20.50 2.01
CA GLU A 178 -3.18 20.56 3.33
C GLU A 178 -4.56 21.23 3.30
N ASP A 179 -4.80 22.10 2.32
CA ASP A 179 -6.03 22.88 2.19
C ASP A 179 -7.29 22.01 1.92
N TRP A 180 -7.13 20.70 1.67
CA TRP A 180 -8.25 19.78 1.50
C TRP A 180 -9.06 19.55 2.76
N ASP A 181 -8.40 19.51 3.93
CA ASP A 181 -9.07 19.28 5.21
C ASP A 181 -10.06 20.40 5.54
N GLU A 182 -9.87 21.60 4.97
CA GLU A 182 -10.80 22.72 5.08
C GLU A 182 -11.96 22.66 4.06
N LEU A 183 -11.72 22.06 2.90
CA LEU A 183 -12.67 21.98 1.78
C LEU A 183 -13.56 20.75 1.83
N LEU A 184 -13.11 19.67 2.49
CA LEU A 184 -13.73 18.36 2.45
C LEU A 184 -13.93 17.83 3.87
N THR A 185 -15.07 17.19 4.11
CA THR A 185 -15.30 16.44 5.35
C THR A 185 -15.18 14.95 5.10
N ASP A 186 -14.83 14.15 6.12
CA ASP A 186 -14.67 12.69 6.00
C ASP A 186 -15.90 11.95 5.46
N THR A 187 -17.07 12.59 5.52
CA THR A 187 -18.36 12.02 5.08
C THR A 187 -18.86 12.59 3.76
N ASP A 188 -18.08 13.46 3.10
CA ASP A 188 -18.45 14.07 1.83
C ASP A 188 -18.32 13.07 0.67
N ALA A 189 -19.31 13.09 -0.24
CA ALA A 189 -19.24 12.37 -1.50
C ALA A 189 -18.02 12.80 -2.33
N LEU A 190 -17.59 14.06 -2.21
CA LEU A 190 -16.40 14.56 -2.89
C LEU A 190 -15.10 13.96 -2.31
N THR A 191 -15.03 13.73 -1.00
CA THR A 191 -13.93 12.98 -0.34
C THR A 191 -13.88 11.55 -0.85
N THR A 192 -15.04 10.91 -0.96
CA THR A 192 -15.14 9.54 -1.49
C THR A 192 -14.62 9.50 -2.93
N LEU A 193 -15.08 10.41 -3.79
CA LEU A 193 -14.63 10.50 -5.18
C LEU A 193 -13.12 10.77 -5.27
N LEU A 194 -12.56 11.63 -4.41
CA LEU A 194 -11.12 11.90 -4.38
C LEU A 194 -10.33 10.63 -4.08
N VAL A 195 -10.73 9.86 -3.06
CA VAL A 195 -10.07 8.61 -2.67
C VAL A 195 -10.21 7.55 -3.78
N GLU A 196 -11.36 7.46 -4.43
CA GLU A 196 -11.58 6.57 -5.58
C GLU A 196 -10.68 6.94 -6.76
N VAL A 197 -10.62 8.23 -7.14
CA VAL A 197 -9.76 8.71 -8.24
C VAL A 197 -8.29 8.52 -7.90
N ALA A 198 -7.87 8.85 -6.67
CA ALA A 198 -6.51 8.62 -6.21
C ALA A 198 -6.14 7.13 -6.25
N GLY A 199 -7.00 6.27 -5.73
CA GLY A 199 -6.83 4.82 -5.78
C GLY A 199 -6.63 4.32 -7.20
N ALA A 200 -7.49 4.75 -8.13
CA ALA A 200 -7.43 4.34 -9.53
C ALA A 200 -6.15 4.83 -10.25
N VAL A 201 -5.71 6.06 -9.96
CA VAL A 201 -4.45 6.60 -10.48
C VAL A 201 -3.24 5.80 -9.98
N VAL A 202 -3.19 5.52 -8.68
CA VAL A 202 -2.12 4.72 -8.08
C VAL A 202 -2.16 3.28 -8.58
N GLU A 203 -3.36 2.73 -8.83
CA GLU A 203 -3.56 1.37 -9.31
C GLU A 203 -3.09 1.23 -10.76
N ALA A 204 -3.26 2.29 -11.56
CA ALA A 204 -2.67 2.41 -12.88
C ALA A 204 -1.13 2.62 -12.86
N GLY A 205 -0.51 2.67 -11.68
CA GLY A 205 0.93 2.85 -11.51
C GLY A 205 1.41 4.30 -11.70
N LEU A 206 0.50 5.27 -11.63
CA LEU A 206 0.83 6.69 -11.76
C LEU A 206 0.94 7.32 -10.36
N PRO A 207 2.05 7.99 -10.03
CA PRO A 207 2.19 8.65 -8.74
C PRO A 207 1.37 9.94 -8.69
N LEU A 208 0.83 10.28 -7.51
CA LEU A 208 0.29 11.61 -7.28
C LEU A 208 1.42 12.65 -7.28
N HIS A 209 1.10 13.92 -7.53
CA HIS A 209 2.05 15.00 -7.34
C HIS A 209 2.18 15.31 -5.84
N ASP A 210 3.40 15.57 -5.38
CA ASP A 210 3.66 16.04 -4.02
C ASP A 210 3.46 17.56 -3.96
N CYS A 211 2.24 17.96 -3.63
CA CYS A 211 1.87 19.36 -3.41
C CYS A 211 2.27 19.84 -2.01
N ALA A 212 2.36 18.91 -1.05
CA ALA A 212 2.69 19.23 0.33
C ALA A 212 4.18 19.53 0.53
N GLU A 213 5.03 19.23 -0.47
CA GLU A 213 6.50 19.37 -0.43
C GLU A 213 7.12 18.75 0.84
N ARG A 214 6.44 17.73 1.40
CA ARG A 214 6.82 17.10 2.68
C ARG A 214 8.05 16.21 2.56
N SER A 215 8.57 16.02 1.34
CA SER A 215 9.79 15.26 1.11
C SER A 215 11.00 15.96 1.76
N PRO A 216 11.63 15.37 2.79
CA PRO A 216 12.76 15.97 3.49
C PRO A 216 14.03 16.04 2.64
N ALA A 217 14.06 15.37 1.50
CA ALA A 217 15.07 15.55 0.48
C ALA A 217 14.58 16.64 -0.48
N GLY A 218 15.16 17.84 -0.39
CA GLY A 218 14.89 19.00 -1.27
C GLY A 218 15.28 18.79 -2.74
N GLY A 219 15.04 17.60 -3.29
CA GLY A 219 15.07 17.31 -4.71
C GLY A 219 13.75 17.76 -5.32
N GLY A 220 13.83 18.60 -6.36
CA GLY A 220 12.66 19.12 -7.08
C GLY A 220 11.68 18.01 -7.45
N SER A 221 10.39 18.36 -7.48
CA SER A 221 9.33 17.35 -7.56
C SER A 221 9.44 16.51 -8.82
N VAL A 222 9.28 15.21 -8.66
CA VAL A 222 9.52 14.17 -9.68
C VAL A 222 8.46 14.20 -10.80
N GLY A 223 7.47 15.08 -10.70
CA GLY A 223 6.25 15.07 -11.51
C GLY A 223 5.22 14.06 -10.99
N GLY A 224 3.98 14.20 -11.41
CA GLY A 224 2.88 13.36 -10.92
C GLY A 224 1.51 13.88 -11.30
N VAL A 225 0.47 13.13 -10.94
CA VAL A 225 -0.93 13.54 -11.14
C VAL A 225 -1.36 14.50 -10.03
N CYS A 226 -1.75 15.71 -10.41
CA CYS A 226 -2.40 16.66 -9.52
C CYS A 226 -3.90 16.37 -9.47
N LEU A 227 -4.42 16.24 -8.25
CA LEU A 227 -5.84 16.17 -7.96
C LEU A 227 -6.25 17.44 -7.23
N THR A 228 -7.32 18.07 -7.71
CA THR A 228 -7.83 19.32 -7.14
C THR A 228 -9.35 19.29 -7.05
N PRO A 229 -9.94 18.98 -5.89
CA PRO A 229 -11.36 19.17 -5.66
C PRO A 229 -11.89 20.54 -6.10
N ASP A 230 -13.00 20.51 -6.83
CA ASP A 230 -13.82 21.65 -7.22
C ASP A 230 -15.23 21.45 -6.63
N PRO A 231 -15.48 21.92 -5.39
CA PRO A 231 -16.79 21.80 -4.75
C PRO A 231 -17.92 22.46 -5.54
N GLY A 232 -17.62 23.52 -6.30
CA GLY A 232 -18.61 24.22 -7.12
C GLY A 232 -19.14 23.36 -8.28
N ARG A 233 -18.31 22.44 -8.78
CA ARG A 233 -18.67 21.49 -9.84
C ARG A 233 -18.90 20.07 -9.34
N ARG A 234 -18.76 19.84 -8.03
CA ARG A 234 -18.89 18.52 -7.38
C ARG A 234 -18.00 17.47 -8.04
N GLY A 235 -16.75 17.83 -8.31
CA GLY A 235 -15.81 16.93 -8.99
C GLY A 235 -14.36 17.23 -8.66
N ILE A 236 -13.48 16.41 -9.21
CA ILE A 236 -12.03 16.51 -9.03
C ILE A 236 -11.41 16.95 -10.34
N LEU A 237 -10.71 18.08 -10.34
CA LEU A 237 -9.85 18.46 -11.45
C LEU A 237 -8.59 17.61 -11.43
N VAL A 238 -8.27 17.02 -12.58
CA VAL A 238 -7.14 16.13 -12.78
C VAL A 238 -6.23 16.70 -13.85
N SER A 239 -4.94 16.74 -13.56
CA SER A 239 -3.91 17.18 -14.49
C SER A 239 -2.57 16.54 -14.18
N TRP A 240 -1.68 16.52 -15.16
CA TRP A 240 -0.29 16.15 -14.97
C TRP A 240 0.53 17.36 -14.53
N ARG A 241 1.46 17.15 -13.62
CA ARG A 241 2.51 18.11 -13.29
C ARG A 241 3.84 17.52 -13.71
N GLN A 242 4.51 18.20 -14.63
CA GLN A 242 5.81 17.78 -15.14
C GLN A 242 6.92 18.06 -14.13
N HIS A 243 7.97 17.25 -14.15
CA HIS A 243 9.18 17.50 -13.36
C HIS A 243 9.73 18.92 -13.61
N ASP A 244 10.30 19.56 -12.57
CA ASP A 244 10.78 20.96 -12.62
C ASP A 244 11.80 21.22 -13.72
N ARG A 245 12.71 20.27 -13.95
CA ARG A 245 13.62 20.26 -15.11
C ARG A 245 12.95 20.47 -16.46
N MET A 246 11.69 20.09 -16.61
CA MET A 246 10.94 20.33 -17.83
C MET A 246 10.10 21.60 -17.71
N SER A 247 9.24 21.70 -16.70
CA SER A 247 8.31 22.84 -16.58
C SER A 247 8.99 24.18 -16.26
N LEU A 248 10.00 24.18 -15.36
CA LEU A 248 10.68 25.40 -14.90
C LEU A 248 11.98 25.66 -15.67
N GLN A 249 12.79 24.62 -15.86
CA GLN A 249 14.09 24.77 -16.51
C GLN A 249 13.98 24.70 -18.04
N GLN A 250 12.85 24.24 -18.59
CA GLN A 250 12.55 24.19 -20.03
C GLN A 250 13.71 23.64 -20.87
N VAL A 251 14.40 22.61 -20.38
CA VAL A 251 15.61 22.06 -21.03
C VAL A 251 15.34 21.57 -22.46
N ARG A 252 14.07 21.25 -22.77
CA ARG A 252 13.61 20.81 -24.10
C ARG A 252 12.81 21.89 -24.85
N GLY A 253 12.62 23.07 -24.24
CA GLY A 253 11.86 24.19 -24.79
C GLY A 253 10.35 24.09 -24.57
N ALA A 254 9.69 25.25 -24.53
CA ALA A 254 8.28 25.39 -24.16
C ALA A 254 7.32 24.59 -25.06
N GLU A 255 7.63 24.39 -26.34
CA GLU A 255 6.79 23.59 -27.24
C GLU A 255 6.77 22.11 -26.85
N ALA A 256 7.93 21.55 -26.51
CA ALA A 256 8.05 20.16 -26.07
C ALA A 256 7.34 19.99 -24.71
N ASP A 257 7.50 20.95 -23.81
CA ASP A 257 6.84 20.93 -22.50
C ASP A 257 5.32 20.95 -22.68
N ALA A 258 4.79 21.85 -23.52
CA ALA A 258 3.35 21.91 -23.81
C ALA A 258 2.82 20.65 -24.51
N ALA A 259 3.61 20.04 -25.40
CA ALA A 259 3.24 18.79 -26.06
C ALA A 259 3.15 17.62 -25.06
N VAL A 260 4.16 17.45 -24.20
CA VAL A 260 4.12 16.40 -23.17
C VAL A 260 2.99 16.65 -22.19
N GLN A 261 2.71 17.91 -21.83
CA GLN A 261 1.63 18.26 -20.92
C GLN A 261 0.27 17.81 -21.48
N ARG A 262 -0.01 18.11 -22.75
CA ARG A 262 -1.25 17.67 -23.42
C ARG A 262 -1.32 16.15 -23.52
N THR A 263 -0.24 15.50 -23.92
CA THR A 263 -0.19 14.03 -24.05
C THR A 263 -0.45 13.34 -22.72
N MET A 264 0.19 13.78 -21.64
CA MET A 264 0.00 13.19 -20.31
C MET A 264 -1.40 13.43 -19.77
N ASN A 265 -1.94 14.64 -19.91
CA ASN A 265 -3.32 14.92 -19.50
C ASN A 265 -4.33 14.02 -20.22
N ALA A 266 -4.19 13.88 -21.55
CA ALA A 266 -5.04 13.02 -22.35
C ALA A 266 -4.92 11.53 -21.97
N ALA A 267 -3.69 11.07 -21.69
CA ALA A 267 -3.45 9.69 -21.25
C ALA A 267 -4.11 9.40 -19.90
N ILE A 268 -3.97 10.30 -18.92
CA ILE A 268 -4.60 10.17 -17.60
C ILE A 268 -6.12 10.14 -17.73
N ALA A 269 -6.70 11.03 -18.54
CA ALA A 269 -8.14 11.04 -18.80
C ALA A 269 -8.63 9.74 -19.44
N GLY A 270 -7.88 9.21 -20.41
CA GLY A 270 -8.19 7.92 -21.03
C GLY A 270 -8.18 6.78 -20.02
N VAL A 271 -7.13 6.70 -19.18
CA VAL A 271 -7.02 5.69 -18.11
C VAL A 271 -8.21 5.77 -17.15
N LEU A 272 -8.57 6.96 -16.68
CA LEU A 272 -9.73 7.14 -15.79
C LEU A 272 -11.06 6.77 -16.46
N ALA A 273 -11.24 7.12 -17.73
CA ALA A 273 -12.44 6.75 -18.47
C ALA A 273 -12.57 5.23 -18.64
N GLU A 274 -11.47 4.52 -18.96
CA GLU A 274 -11.44 3.05 -19.06
C GLU A 274 -11.70 2.37 -17.70
N MET A 275 -11.34 3.03 -16.60
CA MET A 275 -11.67 2.59 -15.23
C MET A 275 -13.10 2.96 -14.81
N GLY A 276 -13.92 3.52 -15.71
CA GLY A 276 -15.35 3.77 -15.50
C GLY A 276 -15.69 5.14 -14.91
N PHE A 277 -14.74 6.07 -14.81
CA PHE A 277 -15.01 7.43 -14.33
C PHE A 277 -15.64 8.31 -15.42
N GLN A 278 -16.50 9.24 -15.00
CA GLN A 278 -17.01 10.29 -15.89
C GLN A 278 -15.98 11.41 -16.01
N VAL A 279 -15.30 11.50 -17.16
CA VAL A 279 -14.22 12.46 -17.40
C VAL A 279 -14.63 13.46 -18.48
N THR A 280 -14.52 14.75 -18.20
CA THR A 280 -14.82 15.82 -19.17
C THR A 280 -13.64 16.80 -19.30
N PRO A 281 -13.34 17.30 -20.51
CA PRO A 281 -12.34 18.37 -20.67
C PRO A 281 -12.70 19.62 -19.87
N PHE A 282 -11.71 20.24 -19.23
CA PHE A 282 -11.87 21.43 -18.42
C PHE A 282 -10.86 22.51 -18.80
N GLY A 283 -11.38 23.69 -19.17
CA GLY A 283 -10.58 24.86 -19.52
C GLY A 283 -9.73 24.67 -20.78
N SER A 284 -8.77 25.58 -20.98
CA SER A 284 -7.86 25.59 -22.13
C SER A 284 -6.49 24.95 -21.85
N THR A 285 -6.20 24.63 -20.59
CA THR A 285 -4.92 24.05 -20.13
C THR A 285 -4.84 22.53 -20.32
N GLY A 286 -5.93 21.92 -20.83
CA GLY A 286 -6.04 20.48 -20.99
C GLY A 286 -6.24 19.74 -19.68
N CYS A 287 -6.72 20.40 -18.62
CA CYS A 287 -7.18 19.70 -17.41
C CYS A 287 -8.47 18.93 -17.71
N HIS A 288 -8.80 17.98 -16.83
CA HIS A 288 -10.03 17.21 -16.93
C HIS A 288 -10.78 17.25 -15.61
N LEU A 289 -12.11 17.34 -15.67
CA LEU A 289 -12.98 17.23 -14.51
C LEU A 289 -13.53 15.81 -14.43
N VAL A 290 -13.33 15.18 -13.28
CA VAL A 290 -13.90 13.88 -12.94
C VAL A 290 -15.07 14.08 -11.99
N THR A 291 -16.24 13.54 -12.33
CA THR A 291 -17.43 13.61 -11.48
C THR A 291 -17.87 12.21 -11.05
N ALA A 292 -18.57 12.14 -9.92
CA ALA A 292 -19.21 10.89 -9.50
C ALA A 292 -20.25 10.47 -10.55
N VAL A 293 -20.26 9.18 -10.87
CA VAL A 293 -21.29 8.61 -11.75
C VAL A 293 -22.61 8.68 -10.98
N ASP A 294 -23.63 9.34 -11.56
CA ASP A 294 -24.96 9.38 -10.96
C ASP A 294 -25.58 7.97 -11.03
N ARG A 295 -25.36 7.15 -10.00
CA ARG A 295 -25.87 5.78 -9.91
C ARG A 295 -27.40 5.71 -9.90
N SER A 296 -28.08 6.84 -9.74
CA SER A 296 -29.54 6.97 -9.83
C SER A 296 -30.08 6.73 -11.24
N ALA A 297 -29.25 6.98 -12.28
CA ALA A 297 -29.65 6.85 -13.68
C ALA A 297 -29.45 5.44 -14.27
N LEU A 298 -28.93 4.49 -13.48
CA LEU A 298 -28.62 3.11 -13.89
C LEU A 298 -29.61 2.07 -13.35
N THR A 299 -30.75 2.50 -12.81
CA THR A 299 -31.84 1.58 -12.45
C THR A 299 -32.84 1.54 -13.60
N PRO A 300 -33.00 0.42 -14.33
CA PRO A 300 -34.06 0.26 -15.33
C PRO A 300 -35.45 0.21 -14.69
#